data_AF-A0A9P2XEW6-F1
#
_entry.id   AF-A0A9P2XEW6-F1
#
_cell.length_a   1.000
_cell.length_b   1.000
_cell.length_c   1.000
_cell.angle_alpha   90.00
_cell.angle_beta   90.00
_cell.angle_gamma   90.00
#
_symmetry.space_group_name_H-M   'P 1'
#
loop_
_entity.id
_entity.type
_entity.pdbx_description
1 polymer ?
#
loop_
_entity_poly.entity_id
_entity_poly.type
_entity_poly.pdbx_seq_one_letter_code
_entity_poly.pdbx_strand_id
1 'polypeptide(L)'
;AVEEKYAPIVEQRDALEASLHKELIGGGFARSKYIQDNIAVPVDMVQATFGHHFKIEEGKVVAYDPNGEKIYSRVRPGELANVDEALESLVGGYQHKDLILKGGKGTGGGFQGGGKGGAPTGMKRSEMSVSQKADY
;
A
#
# COMPACT_ATOMS: atom_id res chain seq x y z
N ALA A 1 -11.36 17.61 -42.51
CA ALA A 1 -12.81 17.33 -42.57
C ALA A 1 -13.21 16.06 -41.81
N VAL A 2 -12.33 15.06 -41.67
CA VAL A 2 -12.61 13.86 -40.85
C VAL A 2 -12.40 14.20 -39.37
N GLU A 3 -11.28 14.83 -39.01
CA GLU A 3 -10.91 15.16 -37.61
C GLU A 3 -11.95 15.98 -36.82
N GLU A 4 -12.58 17.00 -37.40
CA GLU A 4 -13.58 17.83 -36.70
C GLU A 4 -14.86 17.05 -36.33
N LYS A 5 -15.19 15.97 -37.05
CA LYS A 5 -16.36 15.13 -36.71
C LYS A 5 -16.08 14.11 -35.61
N TYR A 6 -14.82 13.76 -35.37
CA TYR A 6 -14.43 12.83 -34.29
C TYR A 6 -14.01 13.54 -33.01
N ALA A 7 -13.66 14.83 -33.07
CA ALA A 7 -13.33 15.65 -31.89
C ALA A 7 -14.35 15.51 -30.73
N PRO A 8 -15.67 15.68 -30.93
CA PRO A 8 -16.63 15.55 -29.83
C PRO A 8 -16.81 14.11 -29.34
N ILE A 9 -16.48 13.10 -30.15
CA ILE A 9 -16.54 11.69 -29.78
C ILE A 9 -15.32 11.31 -28.92
N VAL A 10 -14.15 11.83 -29.28
CA VAL A 10 -12.91 11.63 -28.51
C VAL A 10 -13.02 12.31 -27.15
N GLU A 11 -13.51 13.55 -27.08
CA GLU A 11 -13.74 14.24 -25.80
C GLU A 11 -14.73 13.51 -24.89
N GLN A 12 -15.83 13.00 -25.44
CA GLN A 12 -16.80 12.20 -24.68
C GLN A 12 -16.21 10.88 -24.20
N ARG A 13 -15.40 10.20 -25.03
CA ARG A 13 -14.68 8.99 -24.63
C ARG A 13 -13.74 9.29 -23.47
N ASP A 14 -12.93 10.33 -23.59
CA ASP A 14 -11.92 10.68 -22.58
C ASP A 14 -12.58 11.07 -21.25
N ALA A 15 -13.70 11.81 -21.30
CA ALA A 15 -14.49 12.14 -20.11
C ALA A 15 -15.12 10.89 -19.47
N LEU A 16 -15.57 9.94 -20.27
CA LEU A 16 -16.14 8.68 -19.80
C LEU A 16 -15.06 7.77 -19.19
N GLU A 17 -13.89 7.67 -19.83
CA GLU A 17 -12.74 6.94 -19.31
C GLU A 17 -12.24 7.53 -17.99
N ALA A 18 -12.15 8.86 -17.88
CA ALA A 18 -11.79 9.53 -16.64
C ALA A 18 -12.81 9.27 -15.51
N SER A 19 -14.10 9.23 -15.84
CA SER A 19 -15.17 8.94 -14.88
C SER A 19 -15.11 7.47 -14.40
N LEU A 20 -14.92 6.53 -15.32
CA LEU A 20 -14.73 5.12 -15.02
C LEU A 20 -13.47 4.88 -14.20
N HIS A 21 -12.38 5.59 -14.51
CA HIS A 21 -11.14 5.54 -13.76
C HIS A 21 -11.37 5.97 -12.31
N LYS A 22 -12.01 7.12 -12.11
CA LYS A 22 -12.35 7.63 -10.78
C LYS A 22 -13.24 6.67 -9.99
N GLU A 23 -14.24 6.07 -10.62
CA GLU A 23 -15.18 5.20 -9.95
C GLU A 23 -14.60 3.81 -9.64
N LEU A 24 -14.03 3.12 -10.64
CA LEU A 24 -13.53 1.76 -10.49
C LEU A 24 -12.27 1.70 -9.65
N ILE A 25 -11.32 2.60 -9.89
CA ILE A 25 -10.05 2.62 -9.17
C ILE A 25 -10.24 3.33 -7.84
N GLY A 26 -10.88 4.52 -7.80
CA GLY A 26 -11.14 5.21 -6.54
C GLY A 26 -12.04 4.39 -5.59
N GLY A 27 -13.10 3.76 -6.10
CA GLY A 27 -13.94 2.85 -5.32
C GLY A 27 -13.23 1.56 -4.90
N GLY A 28 -12.28 1.07 -5.71
CA GLY A 28 -11.39 -0.04 -5.36
C GLY A 28 -10.49 0.29 -4.17
N PHE A 29 -9.84 1.46 -4.21
CA PHE A 29 -8.97 1.94 -3.15
C PHE A 29 -9.76 2.21 -1.85
N ALA A 30 -10.92 2.84 -1.94
CA ALA A 30 -11.77 3.12 -0.77
C ALA A 30 -12.22 1.85 -0.02
N ARG A 31 -12.39 0.74 -0.75
CA ARG A 31 -12.80 -0.57 -0.19
C ARG A 31 -11.64 -1.52 0.08
N SER A 32 -10.41 -1.10 -0.18
CA SER A 32 -9.23 -1.94 -0.04
C SER A 32 -9.00 -2.32 1.42
N LYS A 33 -8.99 -3.63 1.72
CA LYS A 33 -8.65 -4.10 3.07
C LYS A 33 -7.18 -3.87 3.37
N TYR A 34 -6.33 -4.02 2.34
CA TYR A 34 -4.90 -3.76 2.47
C TYR A 34 -4.63 -2.32 2.95
N ILE A 35 -5.30 -1.32 2.36
CA ILE A 35 -5.17 0.08 2.79
C ILE A 35 -5.67 0.24 4.23
N GLN A 36 -6.84 -0.29 4.56
CA GLN A 36 -7.43 -0.18 5.90
C GLN A 36 -6.53 -0.77 6.99
N ASP A 37 -5.90 -1.93 6.72
CA ASP A 37 -5.16 -2.67 7.73
C ASP A 37 -3.68 -2.29 7.79
N ASN A 38 -3.05 -1.96 6.66
CA ASN A 38 -1.58 -1.83 6.56
C ASN A 38 -1.09 -0.42 6.26
N ILE A 39 -1.94 0.52 5.82
CA ILE A 39 -1.49 1.85 5.37
C ILE A 39 -1.81 2.93 6.41
N ALA A 40 -0.80 3.68 6.84
CA ALA A 40 -0.92 4.74 7.85
C ALA A 40 -1.38 6.08 7.28
N VAL A 41 -1.14 6.28 5.99
CA VAL A 41 -1.47 7.53 5.31
C VAL A 41 -2.90 7.53 4.77
N PRO A 42 -3.53 8.71 4.62
CA PRO A 42 -4.84 8.86 4.00
C PRO A 42 -4.95 8.23 2.60
N VAL A 43 -6.14 7.72 2.26
CA VAL A 43 -6.40 6.96 1.01
C VAL A 43 -6.16 7.81 -0.25
N ASP A 44 -6.47 9.10 -0.18
CA ASP A 44 -6.22 10.07 -1.25
C ASP A 44 -4.73 10.18 -1.61
N MET A 45 -3.84 10.17 -0.61
CA MET A 45 -2.39 10.16 -0.85
C MET A 45 -1.92 8.87 -1.51
N VAL A 46 -2.49 7.74 -1.09
CA VAL A 46 -2.21 6.43 -1.70
C VAL A 46 -2.69 6.41 -3.15
N GLN A 47 -3.88 6.94 -3.42
CA GLN A 47 -4.43 7.03 -4.76
C GLN A 47 -3.62 7.97 -5.65
N ALA A 48 -3.17 9.12 -5.14
CA ALA A 48 -2.31 10.03 -5.88
C ALA A 48 -0.96 9.37 -6.23
N THR A 49 -0.41 8.60 -5.31
CA THR A 49 0.91 7.98 -5.48
C THR A 49 0.84 6.72 -6.35
N PHE A 50 -0.15 5.86 -6.15
CA PHE A 50 -0.20 4.55 -6.80
C PHE A 50 -1.31 4.41 -7.84
N GLY A 51 -2.30 5.31 -7.87
CA GLY A 51 -3.45 5.21 -8.77
C GLY A 51 -3.10 5.24 -10.25
N HIS A 52 -1.97 5.84 -10.63
CA HIS A 52 -1.50 5.88 -12.01
C HIS A 52 -1.02 4.51 -12.54
N HIS A 53 -0.72 3.56 -11.65
CA HIS A 53 -0.39 2.18 -12.00
C HIS A 53 -1.64 1.37 -12.41
N PHE A 54 -2.83 1.88 -12.13
CA PHE A 54 -4.08 1.19 -12.41
C PHE A 54 -4.71 1.74 -13.69
N LYS A 55 -5.04 0.84 -14.61
CA LYS A 55 -5.71 1.10 -15.88
C LYS A 55 -6.95 0.24 -16.00
N ILE A 56 -7.88 0.66 -16.84
CA ILE A 56 -9.05 -0.15 -17.18
C ILE A 56 -8.80 -0.76 -18.55
N GLU A 57 -8.72 -2.09 -18.59
CA GLU A 57 -8.64 -2.84 -19.85
C GLU A 57 -9.80 -3.81 -19.91
N GLU A 58 -10.54 -3.79 -21.03
CA GLU A 58 -11.69 -4.68 -21.25
C GLU A 58 -12.73 -4.61 -20.11
N GLY A 59 -12.89 -3.42 -19.50
CA GLY A 59 -13.81 -3.20 -18.38
C GLY A 59 -13.33 -3.75 -17.03
N LYS A 60 -12.09 -4.24 -16.93
CA LYS A 60 -11.47 -4.71 -15.70
C LYS A 60 -10.32 -3.81 -15.29
N VAL A 61 -10.11 -3.67 -13.99
CA VAL A 61 -8.97 -2.94 -13.45
C VAL A 61 -7.73 -3.82 -13.56
N VAL A 62 -6.72 -3.33 -14.27
CA VAL A 62 -5.42 -3.96 -14.47
C VAL A 62 -4.35 -3.07 -13.85
N ALA A 63 -3.52 -3.66 -12.98
CA ALA A 63 -2.41 -2.96 -12.37
C ALA A 63 -1.10 -3.26 -13.09
N TYR A 64 -0.26 -2.24 -13.18
CA TYR A 64 1.05 -2.28 -13.82
C TYR A 64 2.13 -1.97 -12.80
N ASP A 65 3.23 -2.72 -12.82
CA ASP A 65 4.38 -2.44 -11.97
C ASP A 65 5.16 -1.20 -12.46
N PRO A 66 6.19 -0.74 -11.72
CA PRO A 66 7.04 0.37 -12.16
C PRO A 66 7.83 0.12 -13.45
N ASN A 67 7.97 -1.14 -13.87
CA ASN A 67 8.63 -1.53 -15.13
C ASN A 67 7.65 -1.54 -16.32
N GLY A 68 6.34 -1.36 -16.07
CA GLY A 68 5.29 -1.40 -17.09
C GLY A 68 4.76 -2.82 -17.37
N GLU A 69 5.04 -3.79 -16.51
CA GLU A 69 4.52 -5.15 -16.61
C GLU A 69 3.21 -5.32 -15.84
N LYS A 70 2.33 -6.21 -16.31
CA LYS A 70 1.06 -6.52 -15.62
C LYS A 70 1.34 -7.25 -14.30
N ILE A 71 0.71 -6.81 -13.22
CA ILE A 71 0.81 -7.48 -11.93
C ILE A 71 -0.20 -8.63 -11.88
N TYR A 72 0.31 -9.84 -11.66
CA TYR A 72 -0.48 -11.06 -11.53
C TYR A 72 -0.72 -11.42 -10.05
N SER A 73 -1.85 -12.06 -9.78
CA SER A 73 -2.19 -12.54 -8.45
C SER A 73 -1.22 -13.65 -8.03
N ARG A 74 -0.74 -13.57 -6.79
CA ARG A 74 0.09 -14.63 -6.18
C ARG A 74 -0.77 -15.78 -5.66
N VAL A 75 -2.01 -15.48 -5.28
CA VAL A 75 -2.97 -16.45 -4.74
C VAL A 75 -3.70 -17.18 -5.88
N ARG A 76 -3.93 -16.50 -7.02
CA ARG A 76 -4.60 -17.02 -8.21
C ARG A 76 -3.64 -16.98 -9.40
N PRO A 77 -2.80 -18.03 -9.60
CA PRO A 77 -1.85 -18.07 -10.70
C PRO A 77 -2.54 -17.92 -12.05
N GLY A 78 -2.02 -17.03 -12.89
CA GLY A 78 -2.56 -16.76 -14.23
C GLY A 78 -3.68 -15.72 -14.27
N GLU A 79 -4.20 -15.28 -13.13
CA GLU A 79 -5.14 -14.14 -13.06
C GLU A 79 -4.40 -12.84 -12.76
N LEU A 80 -4.97 -11.73 -13.20
CA LEU A 80 -4.51 -10.40 -12.82
C LEU A 80 -4.72 -10.19 -11.32
N ALA A 81 -3.79 -9.46 -10.70
CA ALA A 81 -3.92 -9.09 -9.30
C ALA A 81 -5.18 -8.24 -9.10
N ASN A 82 -5.89 -8.49 -8.01
CA ASN A 82 -6.93 -7.57 -7.57
C ASN A 82 -6.28 -6.27 -7.05
N VAL A 83 -7.10 -5.26 -6.75
CA VAL A 83 -6.61 -3.95 -6.28
C VAL A 83 -5.72 -4.09 -5.05
N ASP A 84 -6.08 -4.94 -4.10
CA ASP A 84 -5.33 -5.16 -2.85
C ASP A 84 -3.97 -5.81 -3.08
N GLU A 85 -3.91 -6.91 -3.84
CA GLU A 85 -2.67 -7.63 -4.17
C GLU A 85 -1.74 -6.76 -5.02
N ALA A 86 -2.30 -5.99 -5.95
CA ALA A 86 -1.54 -5.06 -6.76
C ALA A 86 -0.94 -3.94 -5.90
N LEU A 87 -1.73 -3.35 -5.00
CA LEU A 87 -1.26 -2.34 -4.05
C LEU A 87 -0.16 -2.89 -3.14
N GLU A 88 -0.31 -4.11 -2.63
CA GLU A 88 0.72 -4.76 -1.81
C GLU A 88 2.04 -4.90 -2.58
N SER A 89 1.99 -5.31 -3.85
CA SER A 89 3.18 -5.41 -4.71
C SER A 89 3.82 -4.04 -4.95
N LEU A 90 3.01 -3.03 -5.31
CA LEU A 90 3.48 -1.67 -5.60
C LEU A 90 4.07 -0.99 -4.36
N VAL A 91 3.40 -1.06 -3.22
CA VAL A 91 3.89 -0.53 -1.95
C VAL A 91 5.13 -1.30 -1.50
N GLY A 92 5.18 -2.63 -1.69
CA GLY A 92 6.34 -3.45 -1.37
C GLY A 92 7.62 -3.03 -2.10
N GLY A 93 7.49 -2.57 -3.35
CA GLY A 93 8.58 -2.05 -4.18
C GLY A 93 8.89 -0.55 -3.98
N TYR A 94 8.09 0.18 -3.20
CA TYR A 94 8.28 1.61 -3.00
C TYR A 94 9.43 1.91 -2.03
N GLN A 95 10.34 2.81 -2.43
CA GLN A 95 11.56 3.13 -1.67
C GLN A 95 11.28 3.66 -0.26
N HIS A 96 10.17 4.38 -0.08
CA HIS A 96 9.79 4.96 1.20
C HIS A 96 8.57 4.28 1.81
N LYS A 97 8.39 2.98 1.55
CA LYS A 97 7.22 2.22 2.02
C LYS A 97 7.04 2.27 3.54
N ASP A 98 8.14 2.31 4.29
CA ASP A 98 8.10 2.36 5.75
C ASP A 98 7.46 3.64 6.30
N LEU A 99 7.41 4.72 5.50
CA LEU A 99 6.73 5.97 5.86
C LEU A 99 5.21 5.91 5.63
N ILE A 100 4.75 5.07 4.71
CA ILE A 100 3.33 4.97 4.34
C ILE A 100 2.66 3.76 4.98
N LEU A 101 3.41 2.71 5.30
CA LEU A 101 2.92 1.57 6.04
C LEU A 101 2.69 1.98 7.49
N LYS A 102 1.61 1.46 8.10
CA LYS A 102 1.50 1.43 9.56
C LYS A 102 2.74 0.70 10.05
N GLY A 103 3.57 1.39 10.82
CA GLY A 103 4.76 0.82 11.45
C GLY A 103 4.38 -0.56 11.98
N GLY A 104 4.96 -1.59 11.35
CA GLY A 104 4.32 -2.88 11.36
C GLY A 104 4.13 -3.41 12.78
N LYS A 105 3.16 -4.32 12.94
CA LYS A 105 3.35 -5.52 13.77
C LYS A 105 4.47 -6.43 13.21
N GLY A 106 5.42 -5.87 12.47
CA GLY A 106 6.68 -6.49 12.16
C GLY A 106 7.57 -6.30 13.37
N THR A 107 8.28 -7.37 13.71
CA THR A 107 9.41 -7.44 14.62
C THR A 107 10.48 -6.40 14.23
N GLY A 108 10.17 -5.12 14.39
CA GLY A 108 11.08 -4.01 14.17
C GLY A 108 11.89 -3.85 15.44
N GLY A 109 12.99 -4.60 15.55
CA GLY A 109 14.16 -4.25 16.35
C GLY A 109 13.91 -3.72 17.76
N GLY A 110 12.80 -4.12 18.40
CA GLY A 110 12.70 -4.06 19.84
C GLY A 110 13.86 -4.90 20.32
N PHE A 111 14.72 -4.32 21.14
CA PHE A 111 15.62 -5.08 21.99
C PHE A 111 14.75 -5.95 22.91
N GLN A 112 14.16 -7.02 22.36
CA GLN A 112 13.65 -8.13 23.12
C GLN A 112 14.88 -8.95 23.43
N GLY A 113 15.65 -8.44 24.39
CA GLY A 113 16.66 -9.22 25.08
C GLY A 113 15.96 -10.47 25.58
N GLY A 114 16.13 -11.57 24.84
CA GLY A 114 15.86 -12.92 25.29
C GLY A 114 16.85 -13.27 26.39
N GLY A 115 16.73 -12.57 27.52
CA GLY A 115 17.47 -12.77 28.75
C GLY A 115 16.43 -13.03 29.83
N LYS A 116 16.32 -14.29 30.20
CA LYS A 116 15.49 -14.82 31.27
C LYS A 116 15.77 -14.05 32.58
N GLY A 117 14.98 -13.04 32.91
CA GLY A 117 15.15 -12.27 34.15
C GLY A 117 14.14 -11.13 34.25
N GLY A 118 13.19 -11.26 35.18
CA GLY A 118 12.10 -10.30 35.37
C GLY A 118 12.57 -8.95 35.92
N ALA A 119 12.98 -8.04 35.03
CA ALA A 119 13.16 -6.63 35.36
C ALA A 119 11.99 -5.81 34.78
N PRO A 120 11.32 -4.95 35.60
CA PRO A 120 10.23 -4.11 35.11
C PRO A 120 10.76 -3.07 34.13
N THR A 121 10.17 -3.05 32.93
CA THR A 121 10.52 -2.16 31.84
C THR A 121 10.22 -0.70 32.26
N GLY A 122 11.25 0.15 32.32
CA GLY A 122 11.07 1.60 32.51
C GLY A 122 11.82 2.26 33.69
N MET A 123 12.53 1.51 34.54
CA MET A 123 13.33 2.11 35.62
C MET A 123 14.68 2.64 35.11
N LYS A 124 15.01 3.89 35.44
CA LYS A 124 16.35 4.45 35.17
C LYS A 124 17.37 3.77 36.08
N ARG A 125 18.62 3.57 35.63
CA ARG A 125 19.70 2.99 36.47
C ARG A 125 19.94 3.75 37.78
N SER A 126 19.57 5.03 37.83
CA SER A 126 19.60 5.87 39.03
C SER A 126 18.58 5.45 40.09
N GLU A 127 17.52 4.76 39.69
CA GLU A 127 16.39 4.33 40.54
C GLU A 127 16.51 2.86 40.97
N MET A 128 17.54 2.16 40.48
CA MET A 128 17.74 0.73 40.74
C MET A 128 18.59 0.51 42.00
N SER A 129 18.15 -0.41 42.86
CA SER A 129 18.84 -0.77 44.10
C SER A 129 20.15 -1.52 43.83
N VAL A 130 21.06 -1.55 44.81
CA VAL A 130 22.36 -2.22 44.69
C VAL A 130 22.22 -3.72 44.42
N SER A 131 21.22 -4.37 45.02
CA SER A 131 20.96 -5.81 44.79
C SER A 131 20.45 -6.07 43.37
N GLN A 132 19.68 -5.15 42.78
CA GLN A 132 19.17 -5.29 41.41
C GLN A 132 20.24 -5.05 40.33
N LYS A 133 21.31 -4.31 40.66
CA LYS A 133 22.45 -4.08 39.76
C LYS A 133 23.42 -5.27 39.68
N ALA A 134 23.41 -6.15 40.68
CA ALA A 134 24.30 -7.30 40.74
C ALA A 134 23.82 -8.50 39.90
N ASP A 135 22.53 -8.53 39.55
CA ASP A 135 21.89 -9.62 38.81
C ASP A 135 21.87 -9.38 37.27
N TYR A 136 22.69 -8.44 36.77
CA TYR A 136 22.81 -8.07 35.36
C TYR A 136 24.26 -8.18 34.87
#